data_AF-A0AAE9JL82-F1
#
_entry.id   AF-A0AAE9JL82-F1
#
_cell.length_a   1.000
_cell.length_b   1.000
_cell.length_c   1.000
_cell.angle_alpha   90.00
_cell.angle_beta   90.00
_cell.angle_gamma   90.00
#
_symmetry.space_group_name_H-M   'P 1'
#
loop_
_entity.id
_entity.type
_entity.pdbx_description
1 polymer ?
#
loop_
_entity_poly.entity_id
_entity_poly.type
_entity_poly.pdbx_seq_one_letter_code
_entity_poly.pdbx_strand_id
1 'polypeptide(L)'
;MTKMRFVEPLTENVYRDDQLQLTHFPQFDEFPVDDLDYDAVTAFLHRTFPNGVHGNWRNKFETSDEMFYKTLMAVLPGTKNLDLLYHAFFNTFPSYGALDEVPKMFHRLHKKYSNGKVDLEILELLDSLKDPMKTKSLPYFKKFPFDVKYPDTRENFIVRFIKIAEEACSDNCYLHDDELATRMEGFFDDPDSKQLTLFILKSTKRQCSEFLNTLLMRDDKDVVKNFCQTAKLFPNGSCASWFKKLLDSASYCDAMAFQQKSYARRMENFRHAQKEDKKRRREQNKGEEDKYEDYTTHCDHLGPCGPGVRNCPCKRFCTVFCNCDFNCNRKFPGCECPPGKCQTRQCQCFEMDFECSELTCRQCLEDYTPELSSCDNYEMTQGDLKKIRVGKSSIAGNGAFLEEDVNKEVFLGEYVGERVSSEEGERRGIFYRLNISYTFALADSGDVDALRAGNVLRFLNNSDKPNCYIQYKYVKGDLRIGFYTLKAMKAGEELFIDYCYKPEDAAMFFSVAPCDRVPRIKDDIPIKEVKKKNQIKKPKK
;
A
#
# COMPACT_ATOMS: atom_id res chain seq x y z
N MET A 1 22.37 -29.97 13.73
CA MET A 1 21.69 -28.81 13.12
C MET A 1 20.60 -28.36 14.06
N THR A 2 20.46 -27.06 14.30
CA THR A 2 19.29 -26.51 15.02
C THR A 2 18.04 -26.82 14.19
N LYS A 3 16.93 -27.21 14.82
CA LYS A 3 15.70 -27.63 14.14
C LYS A 3 15.16 -26.45 13.31
N MET A 4 15.31 -26.48 11.99
CA MET A 4 14.82 -25.43 11.11
C MET A 4 13.34 -25.69 10.82
N ARG A 5 12.47 -24.73 11.16
CA ARG A 5 11.07 -24.76 10.67
C ARG A 5 11.09 -24.50 9.17
N PHE A 6 10.17 -25.12 8.43
CA PHE A 6 10.05 -24.92 6.99
C PHE A 6 9.87 -23.43 6.67
N VAL A 7 10.52 -22.98 5.60
CA VAL A 7 10.44 -21.61 5.07
C VAL A 7 10.21 -21.73 3.57
N GLU A 8 9.21 -21.00 3.08
CA GLU A 8 8.93 -20.92 1.65
C GLU A 8 9.98 -20.01 0.97
N PRO A 9 10.73 -20.50 -0.03
CA PRO A 9 11.75 -19.69 -0.69
C PRO A 9 11.11 -18.61 -1.56
N LEU A 10 11.60 -17.37 -1.43
CA LEU A 10 11.14 -16.24 -2.24
C LEU A 10 12.29 -15.62 -3.05
N THR A 11 11.95 -15.15 -4.25
CA THR A 11 12.82 -14.30 -5.09
C THR A 11 12.42 -12.83 -5.05
N GLU A 12 11.18 -12.54 -4.66
CA GLU A 12 10.64 -11.20 -4.49
C GLU A 12 9.71 -11.14 -3.27
N ASN A 13 9.48 -9.92 -2.80
CA ASN A 13 8.55 -9.64 -1.72
C ASN A 13 7.09 -10.00 -2.10
N VAL A 14 6.35 -10.64 -1.19
CA VAL A 14 4.95 -11.03 -1.42
C VAL A 14 4.01 -10.24 -0.51
N TYR A 15 3.10 -9.47 -1.10
CA TYR A 15 2.09 -8.72 -0.34
C TYR A 15 1.04 -9.63 0.28
N ARG A 16 0.78 -9.42 1.58
CA ARG A 16 -0.22 -10.15 2.35
C ARG A 16 -1.17 -9.15 3.02
N ASP A 17 -2.46 -9.51 3.04
CA ASP A 17 -3.44 -8.84 3.88
C ASP A 17 -3.15 -9.14 5.36
N ASP A 18 -3.48 -8.20 6.24
CA ASP A 18 -3.29 -8.34 7.68
C ASP A 18 -4.08 -9.52 8.25
N GLN A 19 -3.44 -10.31 9.10
CA GLN A 19 -4.05 -11.44 9.77
C GLN A 19 -4.77 -10.96 11.04
N LEU A 20 -6.02 -10.51 10.87
CA LEU A 20 -6.86 -10.03 11.98
C LEU A 20 -7.51 -11.14 12.82
N GLN A 21 -7.50 -12.39 12.31
CA GLN A 21 -7.95 -13.60 13.02
C GLN A 21 -6.85 -14.66 12.99
N LEU A 22 -6.55 -15.26 14.15
CA LEU A 22 -5.69 -16.43 14.19
C LEU A 22 -6.44 -17.68 13.72
N THR A 23 -5.83 -18.48 12.86
CA THR A 23 -6.44 -19.72 12.34
C THR A 23 -6.46 -20.86 13.36
N HIS A 24 -5.63 -20.76 14.39
CA HIS A 24 -5.47 -21.77 15.42
C HIS A 24 -4.93 -21.13 16.70
N PHE A 25 -5.19 -21.75 17.84
CA PHE A 25 -4.58 -21.34 19.09
C PHE A 25 -3.08 -21.70 19.05
N PRO A 26 -2.17 -20.77 19.35
CA PRO A 26 -0.74 -21.07 19.37
C PRO A 26 -0.44 -22.17 20.39
N GLN A 27 0.29 -23.20 19.97
CA GLN A 27 0.82 -24.20 20.89
C GLN A 27 2.03 -23.63 21.61
N PHE A 28 1.97 -23.60 22.93
CA PHE A 28 3.02 -23.07 23.82
C PHE A 28 3.89 -24.20 24.38
N ASP A 29 4.10 -25.28 23.61
CA ASP A 29 4.73 -26.53 24.05
C ASP A 29 6.19 -26.37 24.52
N GLU A 30 6.83 -25.24 24.23
CA GLU A 30 8.20 -24.89 24.66
C GLU A 30 8.22 -24.14 26.02
N PHE A 31 7.07 -23.81 26.60
CA PHE A 31 6.95 -23.14 27.89
C PHE A 31 6.51 -24.13 28.98
N PRO A 32 7.10 -24.09 30.19
CA PRO A 32 6.68 -24.96 31.28
C PRO A 32 5.17 -24.77 31.53
N VAL A 33 4.39 -25.83 31.30
CA VAL A 33 2.92 -25.83 31.33
C VAL A 33 2.36 -25.44 32.71
N ASP A 34 3.19 -25.51 33.74
CA ASP A 34 2.78 -25.34 35.14
C ASP A 34 2.54 -23.87 35.56
N ASP A 35 2.99 -22.88 34.78
CA ASP A 35 2.86 -21.44 35.13
C ASP A 35 2.05 -20.59 34.11
N LEU A 36 1.49 -21.22 33.06
CA LEU A 36 0.77 -20.53 32.00
C LEU A 36 -0.71 -20.31 32.35
N ASP A 37 -1.07 -19.07 32.67
CA ASP A 37 -2.47 -18.65 32.86
C ASP A 37 -3.18 -18.60 31.49
N TYR A 38 -3.77 -19.73 31.10
CA TYR A 38 -4.51 -19.90 29.83
C TYR A 38 -5.61 -18.85 29.64
N ASP A 39 -6.23 -18.37 30.71
CA ASP A 39 -7.26 -17.34 30.64
C ASP A 39 -6.66 -15.98 30.30
N ALA A 40 -5.50 -15.66 30.89
CA ALA A 40 -4.75 -14.46 30.56
C ALA A 40 -4.22 -14.50 29.11
N VAL A 41 -3.69 -15.64 28.65
CA VAL A 41 -3.25 -15.85 27.25
C VAL A 41 -4.43 -15.65 26.30
N THR A 42 -5.56 -16.30 26.57
CA THR A 42 -6.75 -16.21 25.72
C THR A 42 -7.26 -14.77 25.67
N ALA A 43 -7.38 -14.09 26.81
CA ALA A 43 -7.78 -12.69 26.88
C ALA A 43 -6.82 -11.78 26.11
N PHE A 44 -5.52 -12.04 26.17
CA PHE A 44 -4.51 -11.34 25.40
C PHE A 44 -4.69 -11.55 23.89
N LEU A 45 -4.85 -12.80 23.43
CA LEU A 45 -5.09 -13.11 22.02
C LEU A 45 -6.33 -12.41 21.47
N HIS A 46 -7.44 -12.40 22.22
CA HIS A 46 -8.66 -11.69 21.80
C HIS A 46 -8.53 -10.16 21.83
N ARG A 47 -7.59 -9.58 22.58
CA ARG A 47 -7.29 -8.14 22.53
C ARG A 47 -6.42 -7.78 21.33
N THR A 48 -5.48 -8.65 21.00
CA THR A 48 -4.50 -8.48 19.94
C THR A 48 -5.09 -8.76 18.55
N PHE A 49 -5.98 -9.76 18.45
CA PHE A 49 -6.69 -10.13 17.22
C PHE A 49 -8.14 -9.70 17.35
N PRO A 50 -8.59 -8.63 16.65
CA PRO A 50 -9.95 -8.12 16.79
C PRO A 50 -11.01 -9.16 16.39
N ASN A 51 -10.65 -10.09 15.50
CA ASN A 51 -11.52 -11.20 15.08
C ASN A 51 -11.24 -12.49 15.87
N GLY A 52 -10.45 -12.41 16.95
CA GLY A 52 -10.15 -13.50 17.87
C GLY A 52 -9.34 -14.64 17.25
N VAL A 53 -9.54 -15.83 17.81
CA VAL A 53 -8.95 -17.08 17.36
C VAL A 53 -10.06 -17.97 16.79
N HIS A 54 -9.86 -18.48 15.59
CA HIS A 54 -10.77 -19.40 14.94
C HIS A 54 -11.03 -20.61 15.85
N GLY A 55 -12.31 -20.93 16.07
CA GLY A 55 -12.76 -22.04 16.90
C GLY A 55 -12.65 -21.84 18.42
N ASN A 56 -12.03 -20.76 18.91
CA ASN A 56 -11.89 -20.52 20.35
C ASN A 56 -12.71 -19.31 20.80
N TRP A 57 -14.03 -19.50 20.93
CA TRP A 57 -14.96 -18.49 21.46
C TRP A 57 -15.84 -19.08 22.56
N ARG A 58 -15.73 -18.55 23.78
CA ARG A 58 -16.54 -19.01 24.91
C ARG A 58 -18.04 -18.79 24.64
N ASN A 59 -18.83 -19.84 24.83
CA ASN A 59 -20.30 -19.82 24.71
C ASN A 59 -20.82 -19.39 23.32
N LYS A 60 -20.08 -19.70 22.25
CA LYS A 60 -20.49 -19.42 20.86
C LYS A 60 -20.62 -20.72 20.08
N PHE A 61 -21.43 -20.68 19.02
CA PHE A 61 -21.68 -21.87 18.20
C PHE A 61 -20.62 -22.02 17.12
N GLU A 62 -20.25 -23.26 16.85
CA GLU A 62 -19.52 -23.63 15.64
C GLU A 62 -20.50 -23.97 14.53
N THR A 63 -20.07 -23.81 13.28
CA THR A 63 -20.90 -24.11 12.12
C THR A 63 -20.04 -24.46 10.91
N SER A 64 -20.62 -25.09 9.91
CA SER A 64 -20.00 -25.38 8.62
C SER A 64 -20.47 -24.40 7.55
N ASP A 65 -19.75 -24.32 6.43
CA ASP A 65 -20.07 -23.46 5.28
C ASP A 65 -21.54 -23.66 4.84
N GLU A 66 -21.97 -24.93 4.83
CA GLU A 66 -23.32 -25.33 4.43
C GLU A 66 -24.37 -24.96 5.47
N MET A 67 -24.10 -25.17 6.78
CA MET A 67 -25.05 -24.82 7.83
C MET A 67 -25.16 -23.31 8.01
N PHE A 68 -24.04 -22.58 7.90
CA PHE A 68 -24.02 -21.12 7.89
C PHE A 68 -24.89 -20.59 6.74
N TYR A 69 -24.68 -21.12 5.53
CA TYR A 69 -25.47 -20.75 4.35
C TYR A 69 -26.96 -21.07 4.51
N LYS A 70 -27.31 -22.29 4.90
CA LYS A 70 -28.71 -22.72 5.08
C LYS A 70 -29.42 -21.90 6.15
N THR A 71 -28.74 -21.59 7.25
CA THR A 71 -29.29 -20.75 8.33
C THR A 71 -29.51 -19.33 7.84
N LEU A 72 -28.57 -18.77 7.08
CA LEU A 72 -28.71 -17.43 6.51
C LEU A 72 -29.89 -17.36 5.53
N MET A 73 -30.05 -18.37 4.65
CA MET A 73 -31.17 -18.45 3.71
C MET A 73 -32.53 -18.65 4.39
N ALA A 74 -32.58 -19.36 5.53
CA ALA A 74 -33.82 -19.51 6.29
C ALA A 74 -34.29 -18.18 6.93
N VAL A 75 -33.36 -17.32 7.34
CA VAL A 75 -33.67 -16.08 8.07
C VAL A 75 -33.79 -14.86 7.14
N LEU A 76 -33.17 -14.91 5.96
CA LEU A 76 -33.13 -13.78 5.01
C LEU A 76 -34.52 -13.25 4.63
N PRO A 77 -35.54 -14.07 4.30
CA PRO A 77 -36.87 -13.56 3.93
C PRO A 77 -37.58 -12.78 5.04
N GLY A 78 -37.25 -13.05 6.30
CA GLY A 78 -37.81 -12.35 7.46
C GLY A 78 -37.04 -11.09 7.87
N THR A 79 -35.96 -10.76 7.17
CA THR A 79 -35.02 -9.71 7.56
C THR A 79 -35.40 -8.37 6.93
N LYS A 80 -35.44 -7.31 7.76
CA LYS A 80 -35.67 -5.92 7.31
C LYS A 80 -34.40 -5.08 7.19
N ASN A 81 -33.27 -5.57 7.72
CA ASN A 81 -31.99 -4.87 7.72
C ASN A 81 -30.85 -5.89 7.64
N LEU A 82 -30.10 -5.87 6.54
CA LEU A 82 -29.03 -6.83 6.28
C LEU A 82 -27.84 -6.65 7.22
N ASP A 83 -27.51 -5.43 7.61
CA ASP A 83 -26.39 -5.18 8.53
C ASP A 83 -26.64 -5.80 9.90
N LEU A 84 -27.88 -5.68 10.41
CA LEU A 84 -28.27 -6.30 11.67
C LEU A 84 -28.25 -7.82 11.58
N LEU A 85 -28.65 -8.39 10.44
CA LEU A 85 -28.56 -9.83 10.19
C LEU A 85 -27.10 -10.29 10.19
N TYR A 86 -26.23 -9.64 9.42
CA TYR A 86 -24.80 -9.98 9.38
C TYR A 86 -24.13 -9.80 10.75
N HIS A 87 -24.52 -8.76 11.50
CA HIS A 87 -24.07 -8.56 12.88
C HIS A 87 -24.55 -9.68 13.82
N ALA A 88 -25.80 -10.14 13.70
CA ALA A 88 -26.30 -11.26 14.48
C ALA A 88 -25.56 -12.56 14.14
N PHE A 89 -25.30 -12.81 12.85
CA PHE A 89 -24.54 -13.97 12.39
C PHE A 89 -23.09 -13.95 12.89
N PHE A 90 -22.40 -12.82 12.78
CA PHE A 90 -21.06 -12.65 13.35
C PHE A 90 -21.05 -12.91 14.86
N ASN A 91 -22.02 -12.36 15.61
CA ASN A 91 -22.10 -12.58 17.05
C ASN A 91 -22.45 -14.02 17.43
N THR A 92 -23.08 -14.78 16.53
CA THR A 92 -23.47 -16.18 16.77
C THR A 92 -22.34 -17.13 16.39
N PHE A 93 -21.68 -16.87 15.26
CA PHE A 93 -20.62 -17.68 14.65
C PHE A 93 -19.34 -16.86 14.41
N PRO A 94 -18.71 -16.31 15.45
CA PRO A 94 -17.55 -15.41 15.29
C PRO A 94 -16.29 -16.14 14.78
N SER A 95 -16.28 -17.47 14.80
CA SER A 95 -15.24 -18.29 14.18
C SER A 95 -15.29 -18.28 12.66
N TYR A 96 -16.41 -17.90 12.03
CA TYR A 96 -16.59 -18.06 10.59
C TYR A 96 -15.98 -16.93 9.74
N GLY A 97 -15.76 -15.75 10.34
CA GLY A 97 -15.14 -14.61 9.67
C GLY A 97 -15.40 -13.31 10.42
N ALA A 98 -14.81 -12.21 9.95
CA ALA A 98 -15.05 -10.87 10.46
C ALA A 98 -16.44 -10.35 10.08
N LEU A 99 -16.95 -9.35 10.81
CA LEU A 99 -18.25 -8.73 10.52
C LEU A 99 -18.35 -8.19 9.08
N ASP A 100 -17.26 -7.64 8.53
CA ASP A 100 -17.21 -7.12 7.16
C ASP A 100 -16.94 -8.22 6.10
N GLU A 101 -16.57 -9.42 6.53
CA GLU A 101 -16.38 -10.59 5.66
C GLU A 101 -17.67 -11.37 5.47
N VAL A 102 -18.55 -11.43 6.49
CA VAL A 102 -19.84 -12.14 6.42
C VAL A 102 -20.64 -11.82 5.13
N PRO A 103 -20.77 -10.55 4.68
CA PRO A 103 -21.44 -10.22 3.42
C PRO A 103 -20.72 -10.79 2.18
N LYS A 104 -19.38 -10.75 2.16
CA LYS A 104 -18.55 -11.26 1.05
C LYS A 104 -18.64 -12.79 0.97
N MET A 105 -18.64 -13.44 2.14
CA MET A 105 -18.79 -14.88 2.26
C MET A 105 -20.13 -15.35 1.72
N PHE A 106 -21.21 -14.59 1.97
CA PHE A 106 -22.53 -14.94 1.46
C PHE A 106 -22.51 -15.16 -0.06
N HIS A 107 -21.93 -14.23 -0.83
CA HIS A 107 -21.85 -14.38 -2.29
C HIS A 107 -21.10 -15.65 -2.72
N ARG A 108 -19.97 -15.95 -2.06
CA ARG A 108 -19.17 -17.16 -2.31
C ARG A 108 -19.96 -18.43 -1.97
N LEU A 109 -20.61 -18.45 -0.81
CA LEU A 109 -21.39 -19.58 -0.32
C LEU A 109 -22.64 -19.82 -1.16
N HIS A 110 -23.36 -18.75 -1.53
CA HIS A 110 -24.50 -18.83 -2.43
C HIS A 110 -24.09 -19.44 -3.77
N LYS A 111 -22.99 -18.98 -4.38
CA LYS A 111 -22.47 -19.59 -5.62
C LYS A 111 -22.15 -21.09 -5.45
N LYS A 112 -21.62 -21.49 -4.30
CA LYS A 112 -21.23 -22.88 -4.00
C LYS A 112 -22.44 -23.79 -3.72
N TYR A 113 -23.44 -23.30 -2.99
CA TYR A 113 -24.53 -24.12 -2.43
C TYR A 113 -25.91 -23.89 -3.08
N SER A 114 -26.04 -22.94 -4.00
CA SER A 114 -27.28 -22.72 -4.78
C SER A 114 -27.51 -23.77 -5.88
N ASN A 115 -26.57 -24.70 -6.09
CA ASN A 115 -26.63 -25.70 -7.17
C ASN A 115 -26.87 -25.09 -8.57
N GLY A 116 -26.34 -23.88 -8.82
CA GLY A 116 -26.46 -23.21 -10.12
C GLY A 116 -27.81 -22.51 -10.35
N LYS A 117 -28.73 -22.51 -9.38
CA LYS A 117 -29.92 -21.67 -9.42
C LYS A 117 -29.53 -20.24 -9.02
N VAL A 118 -29.50 -19.35 -10.00
CA VAL A 118 -29.49 -17.91 -9.70
C VAL A 118 -30.90 -17.56 -9.24
N ASP A 119 -31.13 -17.53 -7.93
CA ASP A 119 -32.39 -17.02 -7.37
C ASP A 119 -32.42 -15.50 -7.54
N LEU A 120 -32.96 -15.06 -8.68
CA LEU A 120 -33.17 -13.64 -9.00
C LEU A 120 -33.96 -12.93 -7.90
N GLU A 121 -34.92 -13.63 -7.27
CA GLU A 121 -35.71 -13.12 -6.15
C GLU A 121 -34.84 -12.79 -4.92
N ILE A 122 -33.80 -13.59 -4.63
CA ILE A 122 -32.87 -13.34 -3.52
C ILE A 122 -31.99 -12.14 -3.84
N LEU A 123 -31.52 -12.01 -5.08
CA LEU A 123 -30.72 -10.87 -5.52
C LEU A 123 -31.53 -9.55 -5.47
N GLU A 124 -32.78 -9.58 -5.92
CA GLU A 124 -33.71 -8.45 -5.84
C GLU A 124 -34.03 -8.08 -4.39
N LEU A 125 -34.25 -9.07 -3.51
CA LEU A 125 -34.44 -8.84 -2.08
C LEU A 125 -33.21 -8.19 -1.45
N LEU A 126 -32.01 -8.69 -1.74
CA LEU A 126 -30.76 -8.12 -1.23
C LEU A 126 -30.56 -6.69 -1.71
N ASP A 127 -30.84 -6.41 -2.98
CA ASP A 127 -30.75 -5.05 -3.54
C ASP A 127 -31.76 -4.10 -2.89
N SER A 128 -32.99 -4.56 -2.62
CA SER A 128 -34.01 -3.75 -1.95
C SER A 128 -33.68 -3.42 -0.49
N LEU A 129 -32.86 -4.25 0.16
CA LEU A 129 -32.47 -4.11 1.58
C LEU A 129 -31.13 -3.37 1.77
N LYS A 130 -30.42 -3.01 0.69
CA LYS A 130 -29.20 -2.19 0.76
C LYS A 130 -29.57 -0.76 1.14
N ASP A 131 -28.97 -0.23 2.20
CA ASP A 131 -29.14 1.18 2.57
C ASP A 131 -28.49 2.11 1.52
N PRO A 132 -29.25 2.94 0.80
CA PRO A 132 -28.72 3.86 -0.20
C PRO A 132 -27.85 4.98 0.39
N MET A 133 -27.82 5.16 1.72
CA MET A 133 -26.87 6.05 2.40
C MET A 133 -25.53 5.38 2.72
N LYS A 134 -25.47 4.06 2.92
CA LYS A 134 -24.20 3.34 3.17
C LYS A 134 -23.37 3.12 1.91
N THR A 135 -23.99 3.03 0.74
CA THR A 135 -23.26 3.07 -0.55
C THR A 135 -22.55 4.41 -0.77
N LYS A 136 -22.91 5.47 -0.01
CA LYS A 136 -22.18 6.75 0.02
C LYS A 136 -21.07 6.81 1.08
N SER A 137 -21.05 5.90 2.06
CA SER A 137 -20.02 5.89 3.12
C SER A 137 -19.15 4.63 3.04
N LEU A 138 -18.01 4.85 2.37
CA LEU A 138 -16.76 4.08 2.34
C LEU A 138 -16.71 2.91 1.35
N PRO A 139 -15.65 2.91 0.54
CA PRO A 139 -14.46 2.23 1.01
C PRO A 139 -13.41 3.24 1.45
N TYR A 140 -12.84 3.02 2.63
CA TYR A 140 -11.42 3.22 2.81
C TYR A 140 -10.77 2.67 1.55
N PHE A 141 -10.13 3.53 0.76
CA PHE A 141 -9.49 3.13 -0.48
C PHE A 141 -8.54 1.99 -0.13
N LYS A 142 -8.95 0.73 -0.33
CA LYS A 142 -8.01 -0.26 -0.83
C LYS A 142 -7.57 0.38 -2.13
N LYS A 143 -6.47 1.14 -2.05
CA LYS A 143 -5.63 1.44 -3.20
C LYS A 143 -5.30 0.05 -3.71
N PHE A 144 -6.12 -0.45 -4.61
CA PHE A 144 -5.57 -1.23 -5.68
C PHE A 144 -4.59 -0.24 -6.30
N PRO A 145 -3.28 -0.48 -6.19
CA PRO A 145 -2.39 0.17 -7.12
C PRO A 145 -3.06 -0.04 -8.48
N PHE A 146 -3.22 1.00 -9.30
CA PHE A 146 -3.32 0.76 -10.74
C PHE A 146 -2.34 -0.35 -11.04
N ASP A 147 -2.75 -1.41 -11.74
CA ASP A 147 -1.85 -2.51 -12.11
C ASP A 147 -0.55 -1.85 -12.59
N VAL A 148 0.46 -1.75 -11.70
CA VAL A 148 1.55 -0.75 -11.80
C VAL A 148 2.58 -1.30 -12.75
N LYS A 149 2.17 -2.17 -13.67
CA LYS A 149 3.10 -2.73 -14.61
C LYS A 149 3.73 -1.56 -15.36
N TYR A 150 2.95 -0.63 -15.90
CA TYR A 150 3.45 0.65 -16.42
C TYR A 150 2.28 1.64 -16.58
N PRO A 151 1.98 2.57 -15.64
CA PRO A 151 1.13 3.70 -15.98
C PRO A 151 1.76 4.40 -17.20
N ASP A 152 0.99 4.74 -18.25
CA ASP A 152 1.58 5.48 -19.37
C ASP A 152 1.93 6.90 -18.92
N THR A 153 3.14 7.02 -18.40
CA THR A 153 3.73 8.25 -17.89
C THR A 153 4.36 9.07 -19.00
N ARG A 154 4.38 8.57 -20.24
CA ARG A 154 4.95 9.28 -21.39
C ARG A 154 3.98 10.33 -21.91
N GLU A 155 2.68 10.09 -21.78
CA GLU A 155 1.64 11.00 -22.20
C GLU A 155 1.20 11.93 -21.06
N ASN A 156 0.98 13.21 -21.39
CA ASN A 156 0.54 14.21 -20.41
C ASN A 156 -0.97 14.43 -20.38
N PHE A 157 -1.74 13.44 -20.81
CA PHE A 157 -3.20 13.48 -20.87
C PHE A 157 -3.80 12.11 -20.48
N ILE A 158 -5.12 12.08 -20.32
CA ILE A 158 -5.93 10.86 -20.20
C ILE A 158 -7.07 10.92 -21.21
N VAL A 159 -7.45 9.77 -21.77
CA VAL A 159 -8.57 9.69 -22.71
C VAL A 159 -9.83 9.28 -21.95
N ARG A 160 -10.91 10.02 -22.16
CA ARG A 160 -12.24 9.72 -21.59
C ARG A 160 -13.31 10.00 -22.62
N PHE A 161 -14.40 9.27 -22.51
CA PHE A 161 -15.57 9.49 -23.35
C PHE A 161 -16.68 10.14 -22.54
N ILE A 162 -17.45 11.03 -23.14
CA ILE A 162 -18.67 11.57 -22.52
C ILE A 162 -19.84 11.37 -23.47
N LYS A 163 -20.92 10.77 -22.97
CA LYS A 163 -22.17 10.65 -23.71
C LYS A 163 -22.98 11.92 -23.51
N ILE A 164 -23.43 12.51 -24.61
CA ILE A 164 -24.28 13.69 -24.56
C ILE A 164 -25.64 13.31 -23.98
N ALA A 165 -26.11 14.10 -23.03
CA ALA A 165 -27.37 13.87 -22.36
C ALA A 165 -28.54 14.13 -23.32
N GLU A 166 -29.61 13.35 -23.19
CA GLU A 166 -30.82 13.53 -24.00
C GLU A 166 -31.69 14.70 -23.49
N GLU A 167 -31.61 15.00 -22.19
CA GLU A 167 -32.41 16.03 -21.54
C GLU A 167 -31.54 17.06 -20.81
N ALA A 168 -31.95 18.33 -20.89
CA ALA A 168 -31.31 19.43 -20.18
C ALA A 168 -31.60 19.39 -18.68
N CYS A 169 -30.58 19.64 -17.85
CA CYS A 169 -30.72 19.53 -16.41
C CYS A 169 -31.20 20.81 -15.70
N SER A 170 -31.25 21.93 -16.43
CA SER A 170 -31.57 23.30 -15.99
C SER A 170 -31.50 24.26 -17.19
N ASP A 171 -32.02 25.48 -17.07
CA ASP A 171 -31.92 26.53 -18.11
C ASP A 171 -30.46 26.88 -18.50
N ASN A 172 -29.51 26.80 -17.57
CA ASN A 172 -28.08 27.01 -17.82
C ASN A 172 -27.31 25.70 -18.11
N CYS A 173 -27.96 24.74 -18.77
CA CYS A 173 -27.33 23.48 -19.20
C CYS A 173 -26.44 23.70 -20.43
N TYR A 174 -25.37 22.90 -20.56
CA TYR A 174 -24.49 22.97 -21.75
C TYR A 174 -25.23 22.66 -23.06
N LEU A 175 -26.37 21.96 -22.99
CA LEU A 175 -27.24 21.68 -24.14
C LEU A 175 -27.96 22.91 -24.69
N HIS A 176 -28.03 24.02 -23.93
CA HIS A 176 -28.67 25.27 -24.35
C HIS A 176 -27.67 26.35 -24.78
N ASP A 177 -26.39 26.02 -24.87
CA ASP A 177 -25.31 26.97 -25.14
C ASP A 177 -24.76 26.74 -26.57
N ASP A 178 -25.09 27.64 -27.49
CA ASP A 178 -24.71 27.54 -28.92
C ASP A 178 -23.19 27.59 -29.14
N GLU A 179 -22.45 28.30 -28.28
CA GLU A 179 -20.98 28.34 -28.34
C GLU A 179 -20.41 26.96 -28.01
N LEU A 180 -20.96 26.29 -26.99
CA LEU A 180 -20.57 24.94 -26.62
C LEU A 180 -20.95 23.90 -27.67
N ALA A 181 -22.14 24.02 -28.28
CA ALA A 181 -22.57 23.14 -29.36
C ALA A 181 -21.58 23.14 -30.52
N THR A 182 -21.14 24.33 -30.95
CA THR A 182 -20.12 24.49 -32.01
C THR A 182 -18.77 23.90 -31.59
N ARG A 183 -18.35 24.14 -30.34
CA ARG A 183 -17.08 23.62 -29.83
C ARG A 183 -17.06 22.08 -29.76
N MET A 184 -18.19 21.46 -29.47
CA MET A 184 -18.31 20.00 -29.37
C MET A 184 -18.04 19.29 -30.70
N GLU A 185 -18.25 19.94 -31.85
CA GLU A 185 -17.97 19.38 -33.17
C GLU A 185 -16.51 18.91 -33.30
N GLY A 186 -15.57 19.63 -32.68
CA GLY A 186 -14.15 19.27 -32.66
C GLY A 186 -13.77 18.06 -31.78
N PHE A 187 -14.73 17.44 -31.10
CA PHE A 187 -14.51 16.33 -30.18
C PHE A 187 -15.23 15.04 -30.58
N PHE A 188 -16.03 15.06 -31.66
CA PHE A 188 -16.62 13.84 -32.20
C PHE A 188 -15.60 13.13 -33.09
N ASP A 189 -15.34 11.86 -32.80
CA ASP A 189 -14.54 11.00 -33.69
C ASP A 189 -15.35 10.59 -34.95
N ASP A 190 -16.67 10.49 -34.80
CA ASP A 190 -17.64 10.20 -35.85
C ASP A 190 -18.84 11.16 -35.70
N PRO A 191 -19.24 11.90 -36.76
CA PRO A 191 -20.41 12.79 -36.75
C PRO A 191 -21.72 12.11 -36.32
N ASP A 192 -21.85 10.80 -36.54
CA ASP A 192 -23.06 10.04 -36.18
C ASP A 192 -23.04 9.53 -34.73
N SER A 193 -21.90 9.67 -34.02
CA SER A 193 -21.78 9.25 -32.63
C SER A 193 -22.34 10.30 -31.67
N LYS A 194 -23.11 9.89 -30.65
CA LYS A 194 -23.54 10.78 -29.54
C LYS A 194 -22.48 10.88 -28.42
N GLN A 195 -21.21 10.70 -28.76
CA GLN A 195 -20.13 10.52 -27.80
C GLN A 195 -18.94 11.41 -28.18
N LEU A 196 -18.49 12.23 -27.22
CA LEU A 196 -17.27 13.01 -27.40
C LEU A 196 -16.07 12.24 -26.86
N THR A 197 -14.94 12.37 -27.55
CA THR A 197 -13.63 11.86 -27.11
C THR A 197 -12.81 13.00 -26.52
N LEU A 198 -12.52 12.90 -25.22
CA LEU A 198 -11.85 13.94 -24.43
C LEU A 198 -10.41 13.54 -24.14
N PHE A 199 -9.46 14.33 -24.67
CA PHE A 199 -8.03 14.24 -24.34
C PHE A 199 -7.70 15.18 -23.18
N ILE A 200 -7.98 14.74 -21.95
CA ILE A 200 -7.94 15.59 -20.76
C ILE A 200 -6.51 15.75 -20.25
N LEU A 201 -6.01 16.98 -20.20
CA LEU A 201 -4.64 17.29 -19.82
C LEU A 201 -4.37 17.12 -18.32
N LYS A 202 -3.28 16.43 -17.96
CA LYS A 202 -2.83 16.24 -16.57
C LYS A 202 -2.41 17.58 -15.91
N SER A 203 -2.01 18.57 -16.71
CA SER A 203 -1.64 19.94 -16.30
C SER A 203 -2.83 20.86 -15.94
N THR A 204 -4.01 20.28 -15.69
CA THR A 204 -5.23 20.98 -15.30
C THR A 204 -5.00 22.00 -14.17
N LYS A 205 -5.58 23.20 -14.29
CA LYS A 205 -5.48 24.24 -13.25
C LYS A 205 -6.21 23.84 -11.96
N ARG A 206 -5.69 24.28 -10.81
CA ARG A 206 -6.26 24.01 -9.46
C ARG A 206 -7.76 24.32 -9.33
N GLN A 207 -8.23 25.36 -10.01
CA GLN A 207 -9.64 25.79 -9.95
C GLN A 207 -10.60 24.78 -10.61
N CYS A 208 -10.11 23.99 -11.56
CA CYS A 208 -10.89 22.98 -12.29
C CYS A 208 -10.60 21.56 -11.78
N SER A 209 -9.44 21.33 -11.16
CA SER A 209 -9.00 20.00 -10.77
C SER A 209 -9.97 19.30 -9.81
N GLU A 210 -10.56 20.02 -8.85
CA GLU A 210 -11.49 19.41 -7.90
C GLU A 210 -12.76 18.86 -8.58
N PHE A 211 -13.32 19.65 -9.50
CA PHE A 211 -14.46 19.25 -10.32
C PHE A 211 -14.12 18.07 -11.22
N LEU A 212 -13.02 18.14 -11.98
CA LEU A 212 -12.63 17.08 -12.91
C LEU A 212 -12.27 15.78 -12.18
N ASN A 213 -11.57 15.85 -11.05
CA ASN A 213 -11.30 14.65 -10.25
C ASN A 213 -12.59 14.01 -9.73
N THR A 214 -13.58 14.82 -9.32
CA THR A 214 -14.88 14.30 -8.88
C THR A 214 -15.69 13.70 -10.03
N LEU A 215 -15.56 14.25 -11.23
CA LEU A 215 -16.23 13.78 -12.43
C LEU A 215 -15.65 12.45 -12.94
N LEU A 216 -14.32 12.32 -12.92
CA LEU A 216 -13.60 11.27 -13.62
C LEU A 216 -13.18 10.08 -12.75
N MET A 217 -13.15 10.23 -11.42
CA MET A 217 -12.76 9.16 -10.48
C MET A 217 -13.96 8.33 -9.97
N ARG A 218 -15.08 8.27 -10.73
CA ARG A 218 -16.28 7.49 -10.39
C ARG A 218 -16.32 6.16 -11.17
N ASP A 219 -17.20 5.26 -10.75
CA ASP A 219 -17.21 3.79 -11.01
C ASP A 219 -17.10 3.30 -12.48
N ASP A 220 -17.25 4.16 -13.49
CA ASP A 220 -17.07 3.80 -14.90
C ASP A 220 -15.75 4.39 -15.42
N LYS A 221 -14.72 3.55 -15.58
CA LYS A 221 -13.33 3.99 -15.89
C LYS A 221 -13.17 4.76 -17.20
N ASP A 222 -14.06 4.56 -18.17
CA ASP A 222 -13.86 5.08 -19.54
C ASP A 222 -14.93 6.08 -20.00
N VAL A 223 -16.17 5.97 -19.48
CA VAL A 223 -17.32 6.77 -19.96
C VAL A 223 -17.94 7.59 -18.83
N VAL A 224 -17.93 8.91 -19.00
CA VAL A 224 -18.59 9.88 -18.13
C VAL A 224 -20.08 9.90 -18.43
N LYS A 225 -20.90 9.38 -17.49
CA LYS A 225 -22.37 9.37 -17.57
C LYS A 225 -23.06 10.45 -16.73
N ASN A 226 -22.39 10.92 -15.67
CA ASN A 226 -23.02 11.72 -14.61
C ASN A 226 -22.57 13.19 -14.61
N PHE A 227 -22.35 13.79 -15.79
CA PHE A 227 -21.82 15.16 -15.89
C PHE A 227 -22.75 16.19 -15.21
N CYS A 228 -24.01 16.28 -15.64
CA CYS A 228 -24.98 17.25 -15.10
C CYS A 228 -25.16 17.10 -13.59
N GLN A 229 -25.24 15.85 -13.11
CA GLN A 229 -25.36 15.54 -11.68
C GLN A 229 -24.11 15.99 -10.90
N THR A 230 -22.92 15.79 -11.47
CA THR A 230 -21.67 16.22 -10.86
C THR A 230 -21.55 17.75 -10.86
N ALA A 231 -21.93 18.42 -11.95
CA ALA A 231 -21.93 19.89 -12.02
C ALA A 231 -22.82 20.52 -10.92
N LYS A 232 -23.97 19.92 -10.61
CA LYS A 232 -24.86 20.36 -9.53
C LYS A 232 -24.22 20.33 -8.13
N LEU A 233 -23.17 19.53 -7.92
CA LEU A 233 -22.43 19.48 -6.65
C LEU A 233 -21.47 20.67 -6.46
N PHE A 234 -21.19 21.44 -7.51
CA PHE A 234 -20.22 22.53 -7.50
C PHE A 234 -20.90 23.88 -7.75
N PRO A 235 -21.34 24.59 -6.68
CA PRO A 235 -22.16 25.80 -6.79
C PRO A 235 -21.42 27.00 -7.42
N ASN A 236 -20.10 26.93 -7.54
CA ASN A 236 -19.26 27.99 -8.10
C ASN A 236 -19.33 28.09 -9.65
N GLY A 237 -20.24 27.36 -10.30
CA GLY A 237 -20.43 27.41 -11.74
C GLY A 237 -21.72 26.72 -12.18
N SER A 238 -22.29 27.18 -13.30
CA SER A 238 -23.41 26.51 -13.95
C SER A 238 -22.97 25.25 -14.69
N CYS A 239 -23.93 24.43 -15.12
CA CYS A 239 -23.66 23.24 -15.93
C CYS A 239 -22.92 23.60 -17.23
N ALA A 240 -23.34 24.64 -17.95
CA ALA A 240 -22.64 25.15 -19.12
C ALA A 240 -21.22 25.65 -18.78
N SER A 241 -21.05 26.41 -17.71
CA SER A 241 -19.72 26.93 -17.29
C SER A 241 -18.72 25.80 -16.97
N TRP A 242 -19.16 24.75 -16.28
CA TRP A 242 -18.32 23.60 -16.00
C TRP A 242 -18.01 22.77 -17.25
N PHE A 243 -18.94 22.70 -18.20
CA PHE A 243 -18.72 21.99 -19.46
C PHE A 243 -17.72 22.73 -20.33
N LYS A 244 -17.80 24.07 -20.38
CA LYS A 244 -16.77 24.93 -20.99
C LYS A 244 -15.38 24.63 -20.43
N LYS A 245 -15.24 24.60 -19.08
CA LYS A 245 -13.98 24.29 -18.40
C LYS A 245 -13.47 22.86 -18.69
N LEU A 246 -14.37 21.90 -18.87
CA LEU A 246 -14.03 20.54 -19.29
C LEU A 246 -13.42 20.55 -20.69
N LEU A 247 -14.09 21.19 -21.66
CA LEU A 247 -13.57 21.32 -23.04
C LEU A 247 -12.31 22.18 -23.11
N ASP A 248 -12.11 23.17 -22.23
CA ASP A 248 -10.86 23.94 -22.15
C ASP A 248 -9.69 23.09 -21.61
N SER A 249 -10.00 22.03 -20.86
CA SER A 249 -9.00 21.13 -20.27
C SER A 249 -8.85 19.81 -21.06
N ALA A 250 -9.67 19.62 -22.08
CA ALA A 250 -9.69 18.45 -22.95
C ALA A 250 -9.40 18.94 -24.38
N SER A 251 -8.26 18.62 -24.95
CA SER A 251 -7.92 19.12 -26.29
C SER A 251 -6.92 18.19 -26.93
N TYR A 252 -7.28 17.64 -28.10
CA TYR A 252 -6.37 16.79 -28.87
C TYR A 252 -5.13 17.57 -29.31
N CYS A 253 -5.32 18.78 -29.83
CA CYS A 253 -4.23 19.64 -30.27
C CYS A 253 -3.25 19.95 -29.14
N ASP A 254 -3.74 20.32 -27.94
CA ASP A 254 -2.87 20.62 -26.80
C ASP A 254 -2.21 19.37 -26.22
N ALA A 255 -2.91 18.22 -26.24
CA ALA A 255 -2.36 16.94 -25.85
C ALA A 255 -1.18 16.54 -26.75
N MET A 256 -1.34 16.69 -28.07
CA MET A 256 -0.30 16.35 -29.05
C MET A 256 0.83 17.40 -29.09
N ALA A 257 0.54 18.66 -28.77
CA ALA A 257 1.53 19.75 -28.72
C ALA A 257 2.33 19.78 -27.40
N PHE A 258 2.11 18.84 -26.48
CA PHE A 258 2.77 18.84 -25.18
C PHE A 258 4.30 18.78 -25.29
N GLN A 259 4.98 19.73 -24.63
CA GLN A 259 6.45 19.78 -24.54
C GLN A 259 6.95 19.45 -23.14
N GLN A 260 7.88 18.50 -23.08
CA GLN A 260 8.60 18.16 -21.86
C GLN A 260 9.64 19.24 -21.54
N LYS A 261 9.68 19.67 -20.27
CA LYS A 261 10.77 20.55 -19.80
C LYS A 261 12.10 19.76 -19.81
N SER A 262 13.20 20.47 -20.06
CA SER A 262 14.54 19.88 -19.98
C SER A 262 14.82 19.29 -18.59
N TYR A 263 15.69 18.27 -18.54
CA TYR A 263 16.10 17.63 -17.28
C TYR A 263 16.58 18.66 -16.26
N ALA A 264 17.48 19.57 -16.65
CA ALA A 264 18.01 20.62 -15.78
C ALA A 264 16.88 21.45 -15.13
N ARG A 265 15.87 21.86 -15.91
CA ARG A 265 14.74 22.64 -15.41
C ARG A 265 13.83 21.81 -14.50
N ARG A 266 13.59 20.54 -14.83
CA ARG A 266 12.80 19.63 -13.97
C ARG A 266 13.49 19.38 -12.64
N MET A 267 14.80 19.15 -12.65
CA MET A 267 15.61 18.93 -11.45
C MET A 267 15.69 20.18 -10.56
N GLU A 268 15.82 21.37 -11.16
CA GLU A 268 15.74 22.65 -10.44
C GLU A 268 14.40 22.81 -9.72
N ASN A 269 13.30 22.60 -10.44
CA ASN A 269 11.94 22.69 -9.89
C ASN A 269 11.73 21.66 -8.77
N PHE A 270 12.21 20.43 -8.96
CA PHE A 270 12.17 19.36 -7.97
C PHE A 270 12.88 19.74 -6.68
N ARG A 271 14.14 20.20 -6.78
CA ARG A 271 14.92 20.64 -5.63
C ARG A 271 14.28 21.82 -4.92
N HIS A 272 13.68 22.76 -5.66
CA HIS A 272 12.94 23.87 -5.08
C HIS A 272 11.72 23.37 -4.29
N ALA A 273 10.94 22.44 -4.85
CA ALA A 273 9.79 21.85 -4.15
C ALA A 273 10.20 21.09 -2.87
N GLN A 274 11.31 20.33 -2.90
CA GLN A 274 11.84 19.65 -1.71
C GLN A 274 12.24 20.64 -0.60
N LYS A 275 12.88 21.76 -0.96
CA LYS A 275 13.26 22.81 0.00
C LYS A 275 12.04 23.45 0.66
N GLU A 276 11.01 23.76 -0.13
CA GLU A 276 9.75 24.33 0.36
C GLU A 276 9.02 23.37 1.30
N ASP A 277 8.95 22.08 0.98
CA ASP A 277 8.35 21.07 1.86
C ASP A 277 9.09 20.97 3.19
N LYS A 278 10.43 20.91 3.13
CA LYS A 278 11.27 20.84 4.34
C LYS A 278 11.06 22.05 5.24
N LYS A 279 10.90 23.25 4.66
CA LYS A 279 10.58 24.47 5.40
C LYS A 279 9.22 24.36 6.10
N ARG A 280 8.17 23.94 5.37
CA ARG A 280 6.81 23.77 5.92
C ARG A 280 6.77 22.75 7.06
N ARG A 281 7.46 21.60 6.92
CA ARG A 281 7.52 20.56 7.97
C ARG A 281 8.16 21.08 9.25
N ARG A 282 9.26 21.83 9.14
CA ARG A 282 9.91 22.47 10.30
C ARG A 282 9.00 23.45 11.03
N GLU A 283 8.19 24.21 10.28
CA GLU A 283 7.21 25.14 10.85
C GLU A 283 6.04 24.41 11.53
N GLN A 284 5.62 23.25 11.01
CA GLN A 284 4.49 22.47 11.52
C GLN A 284 4.86 21.58 12.72
N ASN A 285 6.03 20.95 12.71
CA ASN A 285 6.38 19.88 13.66
C ASN A 285 7.02 20.35 14.98
N LYS A 286 7.14 21.67 15.25
CA LYS A 286 7.65 22.25 16.51
C LYS A 286 8.90 21.55 17.13
N GLY A 287 9.76 20.94 16.32
CA GLY A 287 10.98 20.29 16.79
C GLY A 287 10.89 18.78 17.09
N GLU A 288 9.81 18.08 16.75
CA GLU A 288 9.84 16.60 16.68
C GLU A 288 10.64 16.15 15.44
N GLU A 289 11.42 15.07 15.59
CA GLU A 289 12.14 14.44 14.47
C GLU A 289 11.15 14.06 13.36
N ASP A 290 11.53 14.31 12.11
CA ASP A 290 10.75 13.97 10.93
C ASP A 290 10.49 12.45 10.93
N LYS A 291 9.33 12.01 11.44
CA LYS A 291 8.83 10.66 11.19
C LYS A 291 8.66 10.52 9.69
N TYR A 292 9.23 9.46 9.16
CA TYR A 292 9.42 9.23 7.74
C TYR A 292 8.09 8.80 7.08
N GLU A 293 7.12 9.72 6.94
CA GLU A 293 5.75 9.41 6.46
C GLU A 293 5.68 8.61 5.15
N ASP A 294 4.83 7.58 5.11
CA ASP A 294 4.53 6.64 4.02
C ASP A 294 4.75 7.19 2.59
N TYR A 295 5.61 6.50 1.82
CA TYR A 295 6.28 7.03 0.63
C TYR A 295 5.96 6.37 -0.71
N THR A 296 5.05 5.41 -0.78
CA THR A 296 4.91 4.58 -2.01
C THR A 296 3.59 4.76 -2.74
N THR A 297 2.69 5.60 -2.22
CA THR A 297 1.44 5.83 -2.95
C THR A 297 1.60 6.81 -4.09
N HIS A 298 1.42 6.28 -5.30
CA HIS A 298 1.31 7.04 -6.53
C HIS A 298 0.04 7.88 -6.61
N CYS A 299 0.18 9.16 -6.98
CA CYS A 299 -0.98 10.02 -7.24
C CYS A 299 -1.55 9.76 -8.64
N ASP A 300 -2.88 9.82 -8.73
CA ASP A 300 -3.65 9.72 -9.98
C ASP A 300 -4.77 10.76 -10.01
N HIS A 301 -4.45 11.99 -9.60
CA HIS A 301 -5.38 13.10 -9.68
C HIS A 301 -4.92 14.08 -10.75
N LEU A 302 -5.87 14.79 -11.35
CA LEU A 302 -5.62 15.94 -12.20
C LEU A 302 -5.20 17.14 -11.36
N GLY A 303 -4.34 17.97 -11.96
CA GLY A 303 -3.87 19.23 -11.39
C GLY A 303 -2.65 19.12 -10.48
N PRO A 304 -2.33 20.20 -9.73
CA PRO A 304 -1.05 20.32 -9.07
C PRO A 304 -0.91 19.33 -7.91
N CYS A 305 0.26 18.72 -7.74
CA CYS A 305 0.55 17.85 -6.60
C CYS A 305 1.11 18.63 -5.40
N GLY A 306 0.89 18.12 -4.19
CA GLY A 306 1.61 18.54 -2.99
C GLY A 306 0.78 18.53 -1.70
N PRO A 307 1.42 18.87 -0.57
CA PRO A 307 0.77 18.92 0.73
C PRO A 307 -0.38 19.93 0.72
N GLY A 308 -1.56 19.51 1.18
CA GLY A 308 -2.78 20.33 1.19
C GLY A 308 -3.54 20.36 -0.14
N VAL A 309 -3.10 19.60 -1.15
CA VAL A 309 -3.92 19.32 -2.33
C VAL A 309 -4.87 18.16 -1.99
N ARG A 310 -6.18 18.43 -2.12
CA ARG A 310 -7.21 17.40 -1.95
C ARG A 310 -6.96 16.24 -2.93
N ASN A 311 -7.04 15.01 -2.45
CA ASN A 311 -6.83 13.78 -3.22
C ASN A 311 -5.39 13.55 -3.73
N CYS A 312 -4.39 14.34 -3.30
CA CYS A 312 -2.98 14.03 -3.57
C CYS A 312 -2.42 13.16 -2.44
N PRO A 313 -2.13 11.86 -2.67
CA PRO A 313 -1.50 11.02 -1.67
C PRO A 313 0.00 11.29 -1.50
N CYS A 314 0.67 11.89 -2.49
CA CYS A 314 2.12 12.07 -2.49
C CYS A 314 2.57 13.04 -1.39
N LYS A 315 3.20 12.52 -0.33
CA LYS A 315 3.64 13.30 0.83
C LYS A 315 4.94 14.08 0.60
N ARG A 316 5.94 13.45 -0.03
CA ARG A 316 7.30 14.02 -0.16
C ARG A 316 7.67 14.40 -1.58
N PHE A 317 7.49 13.49 -2.53
CA PHE A 317 7.68 13.74 -3.95
C PHE A 317 6.73 12.86 -4.74
N CYS A 318 6.57 13.16 -6.02
CA CYS A 318 5.97 12.25 -6.98
C CYS A 318 7.09 11.40 -7.59
N THR A 319 6.84 10.10 -7.78
CA THR A 319 7.75 9.20 -8.49
C THR A 319 7.39 9.18 -9.97
N VAL A 320 8.19 8.49 -10.78
CA VAL A 320 7.85 8.27 -12.19
C VAL A 320 6.50 7.58 -12.36
N PHE A 321 6.13 6.68 -11.44
CA PHE A 321 4.87 5.93 -11.45
C PHE A 321 3.62 6.76 -11.06
N CYS A 322 3.78 8.03 -10.70
CA CYS A 322 2.65 8.94 -10.51
C CYS A 322 2.03 9.34 -11.86
N ASN A 323 0.71 9.34 -11.95
CA ASN A 323 -0.06 9.78 -13.12
C ASN A 323 -0.27 11.30 -13.20
N CYS A 324 0.31 12.07 -12.29
CA CYS A 324 0.30 13.53 -12.39
C CYS A 324 1.07 14.04 -13.63
N ASP A 325 0.92 15.35 -13.88
CA ASP A 325 1.65 16.08 -14.92
C ASP A 325 3.13 15.65 -15.01
N PHE A 326 3.60 15.34 -16.21
CA PHE A 326 5.00 14.99 -16.48
C PHE A 326 5.95 16.09 -15.98
N ASN A 327 5.55 17.35 -16.14
CA ASN A 327 6.27 18.54 -15.71
C ASN A 327 5.96 18.95 -14.26
N CYS A 328 5.33 18.07 -13.48
CA CYS A 328 5.07 18.28 -12.06
C CYS A 328 6.37 18.63 -11.31
N ASN A 329 6.35 19.76 -10.60
CA ASN A 329 7.50 20.25 -9.83
C ASN A 329 7.91 19.32 -8.68
N ARG A 330 7.08 18.33 -8.32
CA ARG A 330 7.39 17.33 -7.29
C ARG A 330 7.82 15.99 -7.88
N LYS A 331 7.73 15.80 -9.20
CA LYS A 331 8.07 14.53 -9.86
C LYS A 331 9.57 14.42 -10.04
N PHE A 332 10.17 13.41 -9.42
CA PHE A 332 11.61 13.15 -9.53
C PHE A 332 11.95 12.75 -10.98
N PRO A 333 12.88 13.46 -11.66
CA PRO A 333 13.13 13.22 -13.08
C PRO A 333 14.19 12.13 -13.36
N GLY A 334 14.76 11.48 -12.33
CA GLY A 334 15.85 10.52 -12.49
C GLY A 334 17.24 11.17 -12.51
N CYS A 335 18.20 10.53 -13.18
CA CYS A 335 19.55 11.06 -13.39
C CYS A 335 19.97 11.01 -14.87
N GLU A 336 20.97 11.83 -15.21
CA GLU A 336 21.69 11.85 -16.50
C GLU A 336 23.15 11.46 -16.28
N CYS A 337 23.39 10.46 -15.43
CA CYS A 337 24.75 9.98 -15.18
C CYS A 337 25.24 9.10 -16.34
N PRO A 338 26.56 9.06 -16.60
CA PRO A 338 27.13 8.02 -17.46
C PRO A 338 27.06 6.64 -16.78
N PRO A 339 27.14 5.53 -17.55
CA PRO A 339 27.18 4.17 -17.01
C PRO A 339 28.30 3.98 -15.96
N GLY A 340 28.06 3.12 -14.96
CA GLY A 340 29.04 2.80 -13.91
C GLY A 340 29.36 3.92 -12.91
N LYS A 341 28.57 5.01 -12.86
CA LYS A 341 28.79 6.16 -11.94
C LYS A 341 27.66 6.38 -10.92
N CYS A 342 26.74 5.42 -10.79
CA CYS A 342 25.53 5.59 -9.99
C CYS A 342 25.64 5.10 -8.53
N GLN A 343 26.83 4.77 -8.01
CA GLN A 343 27.04 4.26 -6.64
C GLN A 343 27.36 5.34 -5.58
N THR A 344 27.37 6.62 -5.97
CA THR A 344 27.74 7.71 -5.05
C THR A 344 26.70 8.80 -5.06
N ARG A 345 26.73 9.67 -4.04
CA ARG A 345 25.86 10.85 -3.92
C ARG A 345 26.02 11.88 -5.06
N GLN A 346 26.95 11.67 -6.00
CA GLN A 346 27.01 12.45 -7.24
C GLN A 346 25.83 12.13 -8.18
N CYS A 347 25.33 10.88 -8.14
CA CYS A 347 24.12 10.48 -8.84
C CYS A 347 22.89 10.95 -8.06
N GLN A 348 21.96 11.62 -8.74
CA GLN A 348 20.75 12.13 -8.10
C GLN A 348 19.81 11.01 -7.65
N CYS A 349 19.83 9.84 -8.30
CA CYS A 349 19.04 8.69 -7.85
C CYS A 349 19.59 8.16 -6.53
N PHE A 350 20.90 7.90 -6.48
CA PHE A 350 21.58 7.42 -5.27
C PHE A 350 21.47 8.41 -4.11
N GLU A 351 21.62 9.72 -4.37
CA GLU A 351 21.44 10.77 -3.34
C GLU A 351 20.04 10.74 -2.70
N MET A 352 19.03 10.34 -3.47
CA MET A 352 17.63 10.32 -3.05
C MET A 352 17.17 8.95 -2.54
N ASP A 353 18.09 7.98 -2.37
CA ASP A 353 17.79 6.59 -2.02
C ASP A 353 16.87 5.90 -3.05
N PHE A 354 16.99 6.27 -4.33
CA PHE A 354 16.32 5.62 -5.46
C PHE A 354 17.27 4.72 -6.21
N GLU A 355 16.75 3.60 -6.68
CA GLU A 355 17.35 2.88 -7.79
C GLU A 355 17.12 3.65 -9.10
N CYS A 356 18.05 3.52 -10.06
CA CYS A 356 17.84 4.06 -11.40
C CYS A 356 16.67 3.33 -12.08
N SER A 357 15.92 4.05 -12.92
CA SER A 357 14.73 3.52 -13.59
C SER A 357 14.86 3.67 -15.10
N GLU A 358 14.51 2.62 -15.84
CA GLU A 358 14.44 2.61 -17.31
C GLU A 358 13.54 3.72 -17.88
N LEU A 359 12.58 4.19 -17.10
CA LEU A 359 11.63 5.23 -17.50
C LEU A 359 12.22 6.65 -17.45
N THR A 360 13.30 6.86 -16.69
CA THR A 360 13.88 8.19 -16.45
C THR A 360 15.38 8.28 -16.68
N CYS A 361 16.14 7.23 -16.36
CA CYS A 361 17.59 7.24 -16.27
C CYS A 361 18.23 6.62 -17.53
N ARG A 362 17.93 7.18 -18.70
CA ARG A 362 18.34 6.62 -19.99
C ARG A 362 19.87 6.53 -20.16
N GLN A 363 20.61 7.58 -19.78
CA GLN A 363 22.04 7.64 -20.07
C GLN A 363 22.88 6.59 -19.33
N CYS A 364 22.49 6.20 -18.11
CA CYS A 364 23.22 5.19 -17.35
C CYS A 364 22.72 3.75 -17.59
N LEU A 365 21.49 3.59 -18.12
CA LEU A 365 20.84 2.28 -18.32
C LEU A 365 20.76 1.85 -19.78
N GLU A 366 20.82 2.75 -20.77
CA GLU A 366 20.71 2.39 -22.18
C GLU A 366 22.01 1.75 -22.70
N ASP A 367 21.84 0.51 -23.19
CA ASP A 367 22.84 -0.29 -23.91
C ASP A 367 23.26 0.40 -25.21
N TYR A 368 24.53 0.78 -25.33
CA TYR A 368 25.15 0.99 -26.64
C TYR A 368 25.97 -0.23 -27.09
N THR A 369 26.44 -1.09 -26.18
CA THR A 369 27.04 -2.40 -26.49
C THR A 369 26.94 -3.38 -25.30
N PRO A 370 26.91 -4.71 -25.55
CA PRO A 370 26.87 -5.76 -24.51
C PRO A 370 28.04 -5.74 -23.52
N GLU A 371 29.14 -5.03 -23.80
CA GLU A 371 30.31 -4.95 -22.93
C GLU A 371 30.25 -3.81 -21.89
N LEU A 372 29.26 -2.92 -21.95
CA LEU A 372 29.23 -1.66 -21.19
C LEU A 372 27.97 -1.44 -20.33
N SER A 373 27.09 -2.44 -20.21
CA SER A 373 25.96 -2.37 -19.29
C SER A 373 26.34 -2.83 -17.89
N SER A 374 26.39 -1.87 -16.98
CA SER A 374 25.67 -2.00 -15.72
C SER A 374 25.60 -0.62 -15.09
N CYS A 375 24.42 -0.01 -15.11
CA CYS A 375 24.16 0.97 -14.08
C CYS A 375 24.30 0.25 -12.74
N ASP A 376 25.35 0.56 -11.99
CA ASP A 376 25.59 -0.04 -10.68
C ASP A 376 24.53 0.31 -9.61
N ASN A 377 23.51 1.08 -9.98
CA ASN A 377 22.36 1.37 -9.14
C ASN A 377 21.09 0.85 -9.83
N TYR A 378 21.16 -0.41 -10.27
CA TYR A 378 20.07 -1.19 -10.88
C TYR A 378 20.05 -2.67 -10.42
N GLU A 379 20.90 -3.01 -9.45
CA GLU A 379 21.17 -4.38 -8.99
C GLU A 379 19.94 -5.04 -8.33
N MET A 380 19.10 -4.27 -7.62
CA MET A 380 17.89 -4.82 -6.98
C MET A 380 16.81 -5.12 -8.01
N THR A 381 16.68 -4.30 -9.06
CA THR A 381 15.81 -4.62 -10.19
C THR A 381 16.31 -5.83 -10.97
N GLN A 382 17.62 -6.03 -11.09
CA GLN A 382 18.19 -7.24 -11.69
C GLN A 382 17.89 -8.49 -10.83
N GLY A 383 17.84 -8.34 -9.51
CA GLY A 383 17.44 -9.40 -8.58
C GLY A 383 18.53 -10.45 -8.33
N ASP A 384 19.78 -10.15 -8.66
CA ASP A 384 20.90 -11.07 -8.49
C ASP A 384 21.20 -11.30 -7.00
N LEU A 385 21.11 -12.57 -6.57
CA LEU A 385 21.51 -13.02 -5.24
C LEU A 385 22.88 -13.70 -5.33
N LYS A 386 23.86 -13.24 -4.55
CA LYS A 386 25.18 -13.86 -4.46
C LYS A 386 25.09 -15.27 -3.89
N LYS A 387 26.09 -16.11 -4.22
CA LYS A 387 26.10 -17.51 -3.77
C LYS A 387 26.37 -17.56 -2.27
N ILE A 388 25.33 -17.87 -1.51
CA ILE A 388 25.32 -17.89 -0.06
C ILE A 388 24.73 -19.21 0.41
N ARG A 389 25.46 -19.92 1.28
CA ARG A 389 25.01 -21.14 1.93
C ARG A 389 24.62 -20.91 3.38
N VAL A 390 23.69 -21.71 3.89
CA VAL A 390 23.30 -21.71 5.29
C VAL A 390 24.09 -22.79 6.04
N GLY A 391 24.70 -22.43 7.16
CA GLY A 391 25.48 -23.33 8.01
C GLY A 391 25.29 -23.07 9.48
N LYS A 392 25.94 -23.84 10.36
CA LYS A 392 25.95 -23.56 11.80
C LYS A 392 26.75 -22.28 12.05
N SER A 393 26.13 -21.28 12.70
CA SER A 393 26.78 -20.01 13.02
C SER A 393 27.84 -20.17 14.10
N SER A 394 28.85 -19.30 14.06
CA SER A 394 29.78 -19.10 15.17
C SER A 394 29.17 -18.38 16.38
N ILE A 395 28.06 -17.65 16.18
CA ILE A 395 27.35 -16.88 17.20
C ILE A 395 26.19 -17.70 17.77
N ALA A 396 25.14 -17.91 16.97
CA ALA A 396 23.92 -18.57 17.42
C ALA A 396 23.16 -19.20 16.25
N GLY A 397 22.63 -20.40 16.48
CA GLY A 397 21.77 -21.06 15.49
C GLY A 397 22.43 -21.27 14.13
N ASN A 398 21.74 -20.82 13.08
CA ASN A 398 22.23 -20.88 11.70
C ASN A 398 22.78 -19.52 11.28
N GLY A 399 23.80 -19.53 10.42
CA GLY A 399 24.43 -18.35 9.82
C GLY A 399 24.48 -18.47 8.30
N ALA A 400 24.65 -17.33 7.62
CA ALA A 400 24.86 -17.23 6.18
C ALA A 400 26.36 -17.13 5.87
N PHE A 401 26.85 -17.89 4.88
CA PHE A 401 28.26 -17.93 4.50
C PHE A 401 28.40 -17.73 2.99
N LEU A 402 29.35 -16.89 2.58
CA LEU A 402 29.67 -16.71 1.17
C LEU A 402 30.25 -18.00 0.56
N GLU A 403 29.96 -18.24 -0.71
CA GLU A 403 30.59 -19.30 -1.51
C GLU A 403 31.52 -18.74 -2.60
N GLU A 404 31.65 -17.42 -2.69
CA GLU A 404 32.51 -16.73 -3.64
C GLU A 404 33.22 -15.53 -3.00
N ASP A 405 34.35 -15.13 -3.58
CA ASP A 405 35.06 -13.92 -3.18
C ASP A 405 34.30 -12.69 -3.66
N VAL A 406 34.13 -11.70 -2.79
CA VAL A 406 33.42 -10.44 -3.09
C VAL A 406 34.25 -9.24 -2.67
N ASN A 407 34.15 -8.15 -3.43
CA ASN A 407 34.78 -6.88 -3.10
C ASN A 407 33.95 -6.10 -2.07
N LYS A 408 34.48 -4.96 -1.63
CA LYS A 408 33.75 -3.96 -0.83
C LYS A 408 32.65 -3.30 -1.67
N GLU A 409 31.55 -2.88 -1.03
CA GLU A 409 30.39 -2.20 -1.66
C GLU A 409 29.67 -3.06 -2.71
N VAL A 410 29.71 -4.39 -2.57
CA VAL A 410 29.02 -5.31 -3.49
C VAL A 410 27.63 -5.63 -2.98
N PHE A 411 26.62 -5.56 -3.86
CA PHE A 411 25.28 -6.05 -3.58
C PHE A 411 25.28 -7.57 -3.40
N LEU A 412 24.77 -8.01 -2.24
CA LEU A 412 24.59 -9.41 -1.90
C LEU A 412 23.25 -9.95 -2.39
N GLY A 413 22.21 -9.13 -2.37
CA GLY A 413 20.84 -9.49 -2.74
C GLY A 413 19.80 -8.65 -2.00
N GLU A 414 18.55 -8.74 -2.45
CA GLU A 414 17.39 -8.12 -1.78
C GLU A 414 16.94 -8.99 -0.59
N TYR A 415 16.65 -8.38 0.56
CA TYR A 415 15.98 -9.07 1.65
C TYR A 415 14.48 -9.14 1.38
N VAL A 416 13.98 -10.36 1.18
CA VAL A 416 12.60 -10.61 0.79
C VAL A 416 11.83 -11.39 1.85
N GLY A 417 10.55 -11.10 1.96
CA GLY A 417 9.61 -11.76 2.86
C GLY A 417 8.16 -11.42 2.54
N GLU A 418 7.28 -11.67 3.50
CA GLU A 418 5.90 -11.20 3.42
C GLU A 418 5.85 -9.70 3.70
N ARG A 419 5.26 -8.91 2.80
CA ARG A 419 4.97 -7.49 2.99
C ARG A 419 3.64 -7.35 3.71
N VAL A 420 3.69 -6.75 4.89
CA VAL A 420 2.55 -6.59 5.80
C VAL A 420 2.45 -5.16 6.32
N SER A 421 1.30 -4.75 6.86
CA SER A 421 1.19 -3.44 7.52
C SER A 421 2.09 -3.36 8.76
N SER A 422 2.38 -2.14 9.24
CA SER A 422 3.12 -1.97 10.49
C SER A 422 2.31 -2.50 11.69
N GLU A 423 0.98 -2.38 11.63
CA GLU A 423 0.09 -2.94 12.65
C GLU A 423 0.10 -4.47 12.67
N GLU A 424 0.25 -5.13 11.51
CA GLU A 424 0.46 -6.58 11.40
C GLU A 424 1.85 -6.96 11.90
N GLY A 425 2.89 -6.23 11.51
CA GLY A 425 4.26 -6.44 11.96
C GLY A 425 4.40 -6.37 13.49
N GLU A 426 3.79 -5.36 14.13
CA GLU A 426 3.71 -5.25 15.59
C GLU A 426 2.98 -6.45 16.21
N ARG A 427 1.87 -6.88 15.60
CA ARG A 427 1.08 -8.03 16.07
C ARG A 427 1.84 -9.35 15.99
N ARG A 428 2.58 -9.57 14.90
CA ARG A 428 3.47 -10.72 14.74
C ARG A 428 4.65 -10.63 15.73
N GLY A 429 5.19 -9.43 15.89
CA GLY A 429 6.29 -9.11 16.79
C GLY A 429 6.03 -9.54 18.24
N ILE A 430 4.80 -9.39 18.73
CA ILE A 430 4.37 -9.90 20.04
C ILE A 430 4.75 -11.37 20.24
N PHE A 431 4.51 -12.23 19.25
CA PHE A 431 4.85 -13.65 19.32
C PHE A 431 6.33 -13.89 19.08
N TYR A 432 6.96 -13.08 18.22
CA TYR A 432 8.37 -13.24 17.86
C TYR A 432 9.31 -12.89 19.02
N ARG A 433 8.90 -11.96 19.90
CA ARG A 433 9.63 -11.64 21.15
C ARG A 433 9.83 -12.86 22.05
N LEU A 434 8.95 -13.86 21.93
CA LEU A 434 9.03 -15.10 22.67
C LEU A 434 10.09 -16.06 22.11
N ASN A 435 10.60 -15.84 20.88
CA ASN A 435 11.55 -16.73 20.25
C ASN A 435 12.54 -15.99 19.31
N ILE A 436 12.21 -15.90 18.01
CA ILE A 436 13.05 -15.35 16.94
C ILE A 436 12.21 -14.38 16.09
N SER A 437 12.82 -13.26 15.69
CA SER A 437 12.26 -12.30 14.73
C SER A 437 13.08 -12.25 13.45
N TYR A 438 12.39 -12.24 12.30
CA TYR A 438 12.97 -12.00 10.97
C TYR A 438 12.26 -10.83 10.28
N THR A 439 11.85 -9.84 11.08
CA THR A 439 11.07 -8.70 10.61
C THR A 439 11.95 -7.48 10.47
N PHE A 440 11.97 -6.88 9.29
CA PHE A 440 12.51 -5.55 9.06
C PHE A 440 11.38 -4.55 8.87
N ALA A 441 11.39 -3.48 9.67
CA ALA A 441 10.48 -2.38 9.49
C ALA A 441 10.88 -1.56 8.26
N LEU A 442 9.94 -1.27 7.37
CA LEU A 442 10.12 -0.25 6.34
C LEU A 442 9.42 1.01 6.81
N ALA A 443 10.18 2.10 6.96
CA ALA A 443 9.67 3.35 7.52
C ALA A 443 8.32 3.77 6.89
N ASP A 444 7.28 3.80 7.73
CA ASP A 444 5.86 4.07 7.42
C ASP A 444 5.31 3.37 6.16
N SER A 445 5.96 2.31 5.68
CA SER A 445 5.60 1.53 4.49
C SER A 445 5.29 0.07 4.85
N GLY A 446 4.93 -0.20 6.11
CA GLY A 446 4.76 -1.54 6.63
C GLY A 446 6.08 -2.28 6.84
N ASP A 447 6.02 -3.59 7.02
CA ASP A 447 7.17 -4.41 7.39
C ASP A 447 7.45 -5.48 6.33
N VAL A 448 8.67 -6.03 6.34
CA VAL A 448 9.06 -7.24 5.60
C VAL A 448 9.30 -8.33 6.63
N ASP A 449 8.45 -9.34 6.66
CA ASP A 449 8.57 -10.48 7.58
C ASP A 449 9.02 -11.74 6.85
N ALA A 450 10.26 -12.15 7.11
CA ALA A 450 10.83 -13.35 6.52
C ALA A 450 10.69 -14.60 7.40
N LEU A 451 9.81 -14.63 8.43
CA LEU A 451 9.69 -15.80 9.30
C LEU A 451 9.18 -17.04 8.55
N ARG A 452 8.12 -16.88 7.74
CA ARG A 452 7.44 -17.99 7.03
C ARG A 452 7.91 -18.19 5.61
N ALA A 453 8.24 -17.09 4.92
CA ALA A 453 8.68 -17.09 3.54
C ALA A 453 9.79 -16.04 3.36
N GLY A 454 10.84 -16.34 2.61
CA GLY A 454 11.97 -15.42 2.42
C GLY A 454 13.16 -16.09 1.74
N ASN A 455 14.32 -15.45 1.77
CA ASN A 455 15.55 -16.00 1.19
C ASN A 455 16.65 -16.24 2.24
N VAL A 456 17.83 -16.68 1.79
CA VAL A 456 18.98 -17.02 2.64
C VAL A 456 19.52 -15.82 3.45
N LEU A 457 19.23 -14.57 3.07
CA LEU A 457 19.71 -13.39 3.78
C LEU A 457 19.10 -13.24 5.18
N ARG A 458 17.98 -13.92 5.45
CA ARG A 458 17.39 -14.00 6.80
C ARG A 458 18.33 -14.61 7.85
N PHE A 459 19.37 -15.32 7.43
CA PHE A 459 20.33 -15.99 8.32
C PHE A 459 21.59 -15.15 8.61
N LEU A 460 21.69 -13.91 8.13
CA LEU A 460 22.76 -13.01 8.57
C LEU A 460 22.51 -12.61 10.01
N ASN A 461 23.40 -13.00 10.92
CA ASN A 461 23.24 -12.72 12.34
C ASN A 461 23.67 -11.29 12.71
N ASN A 462 23.20 -10.84 13.88
CA ASN A 462 23.65 -9.61 14.50
C ASN A 462 25.12 -9.71 14.96
N SER A 463 25.90 -8.65 14.76
CA SER A 463 27.27 -8.52 15.31
C SER A 463 27.63 -7.07 15.57
N ASP A 464 28.33 -6.80 16.67
CA ASP A 464 28.94 -5.47 16.96
C ASP A 464 30.07 -5.11 15.99
N LYS A 465 30.55 -6.10 15.21
CA LYS A 465 31.58 -5.95 14.17
C LYS A 465 31.03 -6.50 12.85
N PRO A 466 30.00 -5.84 12.27
CA PRO A 466 29.37 -6.33 11.05
C PRO A 466 30.35 -6.23 9.87
N ASN A 467 30.18 -7.13 8.90
CA ASN A 467 30.89 -7.11 7.62
C ASN A 467 29.95 -6.82 6.43
N CYS A 468 28.65 -6.67 6.71
CA CYS A 468 27.63 -6.23 5.78
C CYS A 468 26.84 -5.04 6.33
N TYR A 469 26.16 -4.33 5.45
CA TYR A 469 25.26 -3.25 5.81
C TYR A 469 24.00 -3.29 4.93
N ILE A 470 22.97 -2.59 5.38
CA ILE A 470 21.68 -2.52 4.69
C ILE A 470 21.48 -1.14 4.07
N GLN A 471 20.85 -1.09 2.90
CA GLN A 471 20.33 0.14 2.32
C GLN A 471 18.84 -0.02 2.01
N TYR A 472 18.05 0.97 2.39
CA TYR A 472 16.66 1.09 1.96
C TYR A 472 16.64 1.88 0.66
N LYS A 473 16.09 1.30 -0.42
CA LYS A 473 16.00 1.96 -1.72
C LYS A 473 14.59 1.91 -2.27
N TYR A 474 14.15 2.98 -2.91
CA TYR A 474 12.96 2.98 -3.74
C TYR A 474 13.28 2.33 -5.09
N VAL A 475 12.75 1.13 -5.29
CA VAL A 475 12.89 0.30 -6.48
C VAL A 475 11.53 0.21 -7.15
N LYS A 476 11.41 0.76 -8.35
CA LYS A 476 10.15 0.79 -9.12
C LYS A 476 8.92 1.29 -8.32
N GLY A 477 9.13 2.26 -7.42
CA GLY A 477 8.07 2.85 -6.61
C GLY A 477 7.87 2.20 -5.24
N ASP A 478 8.48 1.04 -4.99
CA ASP A 478 8.40 0.33 -3.72
C ASP A 478 9.68 0.51 -2.92
N LEU A 479 9.54 0.73 -1.61
CA LEU A 479 10.68 0.72 -0.69
C LEU A 479 11.12 -0.73 -0.47
N ARG A 480 12.39 -1.03 -0.71
CA ARG A 480 12.99 -2.36 -0.59
C ARG A 480 14.31 -2.31 0.18
N ILE A 481 14.79 -3.47 0.63
CA ILE A 481 16.01 -3.58 1.44
C ILE A 481 17.08 -4.33 0.67
N GLY A 482 18.16 -3.64 0.32
CA GLY A 482 19.36 -4.24 -0.28
C GLY A 482 20.43 -4.50 0.75
N PHE A 483 21.09 -5.65 0.65
CA PHE A 483 22.21 -6.03 1.52
C PHE A 483 23.52 -5.85 0.75
N TYR A 484 24.52 -5.26 1.40
CA TYR A 484 25.79 -4.86 0.77
C TYR A 484 26.98 -5.22 1.66
N THR A 485 28.16 -5.40 1.05
CA THR A 485 29.40 -5.69 1.78
C THR A 485 30.10 -4.42 2.28
N LEU A 486 30.53 -4.39 3.54
CA LEU A 486 31.29 -3.27 4.13
C LEU A 486 32.79 -3.32 3.79
N LYS A 487 33.29 -4.49 3.39
CA LYS A 487 34.69 -4.78 3.06
C LYS A 487 34.76 -5.93 2.07
N ALA A 488 35.92 -6.14 1.46
CA ALA A 488 36.18 -7.35 0.70
C ALA A 488 36.16 -8.58 1.62
N MET A 489 35.59 -9.69 1.13
CA MET A 489 35.44 -10.94 1.86
C MET A 489 35.75 -12.13 0.97
N LYS A 490 36.22 -13.21 1.59
CA LYS A 490 36.55 -14.48 0.94
C LYS A 490 35.42 -15.48 1.02
N ALA A 491 35.39 -16.41 0.07
CA ALA A 491 34.53 -17.58 0.14
C ALA A 491 34.71 -18.30 1.49
N GLY A 492 33.60 -18.66 2.13
CA GLY A 492 33.55 -19.31 3.43
C GLY A 492 33.41 -18.37 4.63
N GLU A 493 33.57 -17.04 4.48
CA GLU A 493 33.32 -16.09 5.56
C GLU A 493 31.83 -16.04 5.94
N GLU A 494 31.55 -15.95 7.24
CA GLU A 494 30.20 -15.75 7.78
C GLU A 494 29.78 -14.28 7.63
N LEU A 495 28.53 -14.05 7.25
CA LEU A 495 27.96 -12.74 6.98
C LEU A 495 27.18 -12.23 8.20
N PHE A 496 27.43 -10.98 8.57
CA PHE A 496 26.87 -10.31 9.74
C PHE A 496 26.44 -8.89 9.43
N ILE A 497 25.33 -8.47 10.02
CA ILE A 497 24.81 -7.09 9.97
C ILE A 497 24.64 -6.56 11.39
N ASP A 498 24.51 -5.24 11.52
CA ASP A 498 24.03 -4.62 12.75
C ASP A 498 22.50 -4.56 12.70
N TYR A 499 21.83 -5.20 13.66
CA TYR A 499 20.37 -5.18 13.76
C TYR A 499 19.85 -3.86 14.33
N CYS A 500 20.72 -2.98 14.83
CA CYS A 500 20.37 -1.70 15.43
C CYS A 500 19.34 -1.86 16.56
N TYR A 501 19.49 -2.90 17.39
CA TYR A 501 18.58 -3.14 18.51
C TYR A 501 18.46 -1.89 19.39
N LYS A 502 17.22 -1.52 19.75
CA LYS A 502 17.02 -0.54 20.81
C LYS A 502 17.60 -1.09 22.12
N PRO A 503 18.08 -0.24 23.03
CA PRO A 503 18.65 -0.71 24.30
C PRO A 503 17.73 -1.66 25.07
N GLU A 504 16.42 -1.40 25.04
CA GLU A 504 15.38 -2.23 25.66
C GLU A 504 15.30 -3.62 25.02
N ASP A 505 15.27 -3.69 23.68
CA ASP A 505 15.22 -4.94 22.94
C ASP A 505 16.52 -5.74 23.12
N ALA A 506 17.68 -5.08 23.07
CA ALA A 506 18.98 -5.71 23.32
C ALA A 506 19.05 -6.34 24.71
N ALA A 507 18.60 -5.62 25.75
CA ALA A 507 18.55 -6.16 27.11
C ALA A 507 17.66 -7.40 27.19
N MET A 508 16.49 -7.39 26.54
CA MET A 508 15.59 -8.55 26.51
C MET A 508 16.20 -9.75 25.76
N PHE A 509 16.83 -9.54 24.60
CA PHE A 509 17.35 -10.64 23.79
C PHE A 509 18.67 -11.24 24.32
N PHE A 510 19.55 -10.41 24.90
CA PHE A 510 20.88 -10.84 25.32
C PHE A 510 21.03 -11.06 26.82
N SER A 511 20.16 -10.46 27.66
CA SER A 511 20.25 -10.56 29.12
C SER A 511 19.15 -11.40 29.77
N VAL A 512 18.09 -11.78 29.02
CA VAL A 512 16.97 -12.59 29.53
C VAL A 512 16.88 -13.91 28.75
N ALA A 513 16.81 -15.03 29.48
CA ALA A 513 16.65 -16.35 28.88
C ALA A 513 15.30 -16.46 28.16
N PRO A 514 15.17 -17.19 27.03
CA PRO A 514 13.92 -17.26 26.27
C PRO A 514 12.68 -17.64 27.10
N CYS A 515 12.81 -18.52 28.09
CA CYS A 515 11.73 -18.90 28.99
C CYS A 515 11.25 -17.76 29.90
N ASP A 516 12.13 -16.81 30.20
CA ASP A 516 11.87 -15.67 31.10
C ASP A 516 11.50 -14.39 30.34
N ARG A 517 11.57 -14.42 28.99
CA ARG A 517 11.10 -13.32 28.13
C ARG A 517 9.58 -13.23 28.06
N VAL A 518 8.87 -14.24 28.54
CA VAL A 518 7.42 -14.20 28.70
C VAL A 518 7.17 -13.48 30.02
N PRO A 519 6.69 -12.21 30.02
CA PRO A 519 6.14 -11.68 31.24
C PRO A 519 5.01 -12.64 31.62
N ARG A 520 4.95 -13.07 32.89
CA ARG A 520 3.70 -13.65 33.41
C ARG A 520 2.62 -12.67 32.99
N ILE A 521 1.73 -13.09 32.08
CA ILE A 521 0.90 -12.25 31.16
C ILE A 521 -0.01 -11.22 31.89
N LYS A 522 0.09 -11.15 33.22
CA LYS A 522 -0.58 -10.24 34.13
C LYS A 522 0.03 -8.84 34.21
N ASP A 523 1.36 -8.69 34.05
CA ASP A 523 2.02 -7.44 34.51
C ASP A 523 2.30 -6.40 33.41
N ASP A 524 2.43 -6.79 32.13
CA ASP A 524 2.89 -5.89 31.04
C ASP A 524 1.84 -5.53 29.97
N ILE A 525 0.54 -5.72 30.23
CA ILE A 525 -0.47 -5.26 29.27
C ILE A 525 -0.60 -3.73 29.37
N PRO A 526 -0.23 -2.94 28.33
CA PRO A 526 -0.48 -1.52 28.36
C PRO A 526 -1.99 -1.29 28.26
N ILE A 527 -2.60 -0.86 29.34
CA ILE A 527 -3.97 -0.35 29.32
C ILE A 527 -3.91 1.02 28.63
N LYS A 528 -4.12 1.06 27.30
CA LYS A 528 -4.56 2.32 26.67
C LYS A 528 -5.98 2.56 27.18
N GLU A 529 -6.11 3.37 28.23
CA GLU A 529 -7.40 3.86 28.69
C GLU A 529 -8.12 4.53 27.51
N VAL A 530 -9.15 3.87 27.00
CA VAL A 530 -10.14 4.53 26.14
C VAL A 530 -10.74 5.63 26.99
N LYS A 531 -10.34 6.89 26.74
CA LYS A 531 -10.94 8.06 27.36
C LYS A 531 -12.44 8.03 27.11
N LYS A 532 -13.21 7.56 28.10
CA LYS A 532 -14.67 7.70 28.13
C LYS A 532 -15.00 9.19 28.20
N LYS A 533 -15.19 9.83 27.04
CA LYS A 533 -15.94 11.08 27.00
C LYS A 533 -17.40 10.77 27.33
N ASN A 534 -17.96 11.59 28.22
CA ASN A 534 -19.37 11.71 28.62
C ASN A 534 -19.79 10.95 29.88
N GLN A 535 -19.43 11.51 31.04
CA GLN A 535 -20.31 11.46 32.19
C GLN A 535 -21.44 12.49 31.99
N ILE A 536 -22.65 12.00 31.78
CA ILE A 536 -23.88 12.76 31.87
C ILE A 536 -24.01 13.24 33.33
N LYS A 537 -23.92 14.56 33.56
CA LYS A 537 -24.18 15.15 34.87
C LYS A 537 -25.66 14.96 35.21
N LYS A 538 -25.94 14.22 36.29
CA LYS A 538 -27.29 14.18 36.90
C LYS A 538 -27.63 15.59 37.42
N PRO A 539 -28.89 16.04 37.33
CA PRO A 539 -29.30 17.34 37.81
C PRO A 539 -29.25 17.35 39.35
N LYS A 540 -28.74 18.45 39.92
CA LYS A 540 -28.74 18.68 41.36
C LYS A 540 -30.19 18.88 41.83
N LYS A 541 -30.55 18.20 42.92
CA LYS A 541 -31.73 18.52 43.73
C LYS A 541 -31.52 19.83 44.46
#